data_AF-A0A952DC74-F1
#
_entry.id   AF-A0A952DC74-F1
#
_cell.length_a   1.000
_cell.length_b   1.000
_cell.length_c   1.000
_cell.angle_alpha   90.00
_cell.angle_beta   90.00
_cell.angle_gamma   90.00
#
_symmetry.space_group_name_H-M   'P 1'
#
loop_
_entity.id
_entity.type
_entity.pdbx_description
1 polymer ?
#
loop_
_entity_poly.entity_id
_entity_poly.type
_entity_poly.pdbx_seq_one_letter_code
_entity_poly.pdbx_strand_id
1 'polypeptide(L)'
;MKKTATLLGLLSIAQFVSSQCVVTNISGDYTQSTDIILSGVINVSGNYLLPAGVTITVSPYATDSCGSLTIHAKKIEIIGNINGDYAGYTGGDGGAGATSVTSITGHTASLTSCTDKDSPGQITVGGGQAGQGGNGPGGGSGGGNGTNGSGSKQECKGTGDDGGLVGGSGGAGAGAGGSYGGLGSNGLLGGNGAATATISGFSFSSAYTPMAGNGGMGGSVGLAYGTANNTDIDLGSGGGGAGGGGRSYYAGEAGLKGGNGGG
;
A
#
# COMPACT_ATOMS: atom_id res chain seq x y z
N MET A 1 23.60 -10.26 41.01
CA MET A 1 22.67 -11.03 40.15
C MET A 1 22.70 -10.41 38.76
N LYS A 2 23.36 -11.06 37.77
CA LYS A 2 23.43 -10.58 36.39
C LYS A 2 22.17 -11.04 35.65
N LYS A 3 21.37 -10.09 35.14
CA LYS A 3 20.22 -10.38 34.27
C LYS A 3 20.72 -10.38 32.83
N THR A 4 20.84 -11.55 32.24
CA THR A 4 21.06 -11.75 30.81
C THR A 4 19.72 -11.55 30.11
N ALA A 5 19.59 -10.49 29.32
CA ALA A 5 18.43 -10.25 28.48
C ALA A 5 18.64 -10.98 27.14
N THR A 6 17.86 -12.02 26.90
CA THR A 6 17.85 -12.75 25.63
C THR A 6 17.02 -11.97 24.63
N LEU A 7 17.68 -11.28 23.70
CA LEU A 7 17.05 -10.58 22.58
C LEU A 7 16.71 -11.60 21.49
N LEU A 8 15.44 -11.99 21.40
CA LEU A 8 14.93 -12.85 20.34
C LEU A 8 14.62 -11.97 19.11
N GLY A 9 15.61 -11.80 18.23
CA GLY A 9 15.42 -11.13 16.95
C GLY A 9 14.63 -12.01 16.00
N LEU A 10 13.38 -11.67 15.71
CA LEU A 10 12.65 -12.23 14.58
C LEU A 10 13.36 -11.80 13.29
N LEU A 11 14.04 -12.74 12.65
CA LEU A 11 14.59 -12.59 11.32
C LEU A 11 13.43 -12.76 10.32
N SER A 12 12.84 -11.65 9.89
CA SER A 12 11.85 -11.63 8.81
C SER A 12 12.56 -12.01 7.51
N ILE A 13 12.47 -13.28 7.12
CA ILE A 13 12.97 -13.76 5.83
C ILE A 13 12.02 -13.19 4.77
N ALA A 14 12.45 -12.15 4.06
CA ALA A 14 11.77 -11.72 2.85
C ALA A 14 11.83 -12.88 1.84
N GLN A 15 10.70 -13.55 1.64
CA GLN A 15 10.59 -14.52 0.56
C GLN A 15 10.53 -13.73 -0.74
N PHE A 16 11.67 -13.60 -1.40
CA PHE A 16 11.70 -13.23 -2.81
C PHE A 16 11.05 -14.38 -3.57
N VAL A 17 9.79 -14.20 -3.94
CA VAL A 17 9.09 -15.13 -4.83
C VAL A 17 9.66 -14.89 -6.23
N SER A 18 10.69 -15.65 -6.59
CA SER A 18 11.24 -15.64 -7.93
C SER A 18 10.18 -16.20 -8.89
N SER A 19 9.66 -15.40 -9.83
CA SER A 19 8.86 -15.97 -10.91
C SER A 19 9.76 -16.91 -11.72
N GLN A 20 9.35 -18.16 -11.91
CA GLN A 20 10.04 -19.06 -12.84
C GLN A 20 9.34 -18.96 -14.19
N CYS A 21 10.03 -18.46 -15.21
CA CYS A 21 9.52 -18.53 -16.58
C CYS A 21 9.49 -20.01 -17.01
N VAL A 22 8.31 -20.51 -17.34
CA VAL A 22 8.18 -21.83 -17.97
C VAL A 22 8.77 -21.76 -19.38
N VAL A 23 9.60 -22.74 -19.73
CA VAL A 23 10.12 -22.89 -21.09
C VAL A 23 9.40 -24.06 -21.77
N THR A 24 8.71 -23.77 -22.87
CA THR A 24 8.03 -24.78 -23.70
C THR A 24 8.80 -24.95 -25.00
N ASN A 25 9.18 -26.18 -25.32
CA ASN A 25 9.86 -26.52 -26.57
C ASN A 25 8.90 -27.27 -27.49
N ILE A 26 8.71 -26.77 -28.72
CA ILE A 26 7.83 -27.34 -29.73
C ILE A 26 8.66 -27.69 -30.96
N SER A 27 8.54 -28.95 -31.40
CA SER A 27 9.24 -29.43 -32.59
C SER A 27 8.39 -29.22 -33.85
N GLY A 28 9.01 -28.71 -34.92
CA GLY A 28 8.35 -28.43 -36.19
C GLY A 28 7.66 -27.07 -36.20
N ASP A 29 6.78 -26.88 -37.20
CA ASP A 29 5.95 -25.69 -37.31
C ASP A 29 4.81 -25.75 -36.28
N TYR A 30 4.47 -24.60 -35.70
CA TYR A 30 3.42 -24.47 -34.70
C TYR A 30 2.42 -23.39 -35.09
N THR A 31 1.13 -23.73 -35.00
CA THR A 31 0.02 -22.78 -35.19
C THR A 31 -0.83 -22.73 -33.93
N GLN A 32 -0.93 -21.56 -33.32
CA GLN A 32 -1.82 -21.34 -32.18
C GLN A 32 -3.25 -21.17 -32.68
N SER A 33 -4.04 -22.24 -32.67
CA SER A 33 -5.36 -22.26 -33.30
C SER A 33 -6.53 -21.82 -32.40
N THR A 34 -6.28 -21.60 -31.11
CA THR A 34 -7.31 -21.21 -30.13
C THR A 34 -6.80 -20.14 -29.18
N ASP A 35 -7.72 -19.37 -28.62
CA ASP A 35 -7.42 -18.41 -27.56
C ASP A 35 -6.80 -19.12 -26.36
N ILE A 36 -5.78 -18.51 -25.76
CA ILE A 36 -5.02 -19.12 -24.66
C ILE A 36 -4.40 -18.07 -23.75
N ILE A 37 -4.27 -18.40 -22.47
CA ILE A 37 -3.48 -17.64 -21.50
C ILE A 37 -2.08 -18.27 -21.41
N LEU A 38 -1.02 -17.51 -21.69
CA LEU A 38 0.36 -18.00 -21.72
C LEU A 38 1.33 -17.05 -21.04
N SER A 39 2.45 -17.57 -20.53
CA SER A 39 3.62 -16.77 -20.16
C SER A 39 4.88 -17.64 -20.26
N GLY A 40 6.05 -17.01 -20.23
CA GLY A 40 7.33 -17.68 -20.34
C GLY A 40 7.88 -17.69 -21.76
N VAL A 41 8.72 -18.69 -22.04
CA VAL A 41 9.46 -18.78 -23.30
C VAL A 41 8.95 -19.94 -24.12
N ILE A 42 8.60 -19.68 -25.38
CA ILE A 42 8.18 -20.71 -26.35
C ILE A 42 9.26 -20.82 -27.42
N ASN A 43 9.94 -21.96 -27.45
CA ASN A 43 10.93 -22.29 -28.47
C ASN A 43 10.32 -23.21 -29.51
N VAL A 44 10.08 -22.70 -30.71
CA VAL A 44 9.58 -23.45 -31.87
C VAL A 44 10.74 -23.70 -32.82
N SER A 45 11.02 -24.97 -33.14
CA SER A 45 12.13 -25.29 -34.06
C SER A 45 11.81 -25.01 -35.54
N GLY A 46 10.53 -24.84 -35.88
CA GLY A 46 10.01 -24.40 -37.17
C GLY A 46 9.48 -22.97 -37.17
N ASN A 47 8.41 -22.73 -37.92
CA ASN A 47 7.69 -21.45 -37.99
C ASN A 47 6.59 -21.38 -36.93
N TYR A 48 6.36 -20.18 -36.40
CA TYR A 48 5.24 -19.87 -35.50
C TYR A 48 4.19 -19.04 -36.23
N LEU A 49 2.93 -19.46 -36.20
CA LEU A 49 1.79 -18.74 -36.75
C LEU A 49 0.71 -18.50 -35.68
N LEU A 50 0.34 -17.23 -35.49
CA LEU A 50 -0.88 -16.83 -34.79
C LEU A 50 -1.91 -16.34 -35.82
N PRO A 51 -2.91 -17.15 -36.21
CA PRO A 51 -3.88 -16.79 -37.23
C PRO A 51 -4.85 -15.71 -36.75
N ALA A 52 -5.52 -15.06 -37.70
CA ALA A 52 -6.54 -14.05 -37.44
C ALA A 52 -7.67 -14.60 -36.56
N GLY A 53 -8.18 -13.77 -35.64
CA GLY A 53 -9.28 -14.15 -34.75
C GLY A 53 -8.85 -14.98 -33.53
N VAL A 54 -7.56 -15.26 -33.36
CA VAL A 54 -7.01 -15.87 -32.15
C VAL A 54 -6.30 -14.82 -31.29
N THR A 55 -6.56 -14.85 -29.98
CA THR A 55 -5.95 -13.97 -28.99
C THR A 55 -5.14 -14.76 -27.98
N ILE A 56 -3.88 -14.37 -27.79
CA ILE A 56 -3.06 -14.82 -26.66
C ILE A 56 -3.13 -13.75 -25.58
N THR A 57 -3.56 -14.12 -24.39
CA THR A 57 -3.48 -13.23 -23.22
C THR A 57 -2.25 -13.60 -22.39
N VAL A 58 -1.39 -12.62 -22.11
CA VAL A 58 -0.19 -12.86 -21.32
C VAL A 58 -0.59 -12.94 -19.84
N SER A 59 -0.18 -14.01 -19.16
CA SER A 59 -0.46 -14.17 -17.73
C SER A 59 0.30 -13.13 -16.90
N PRO A 60 -0.32 -12.53 -15.87
CA PRO A 60 0.34 -11.60 -14.95
C PRO A 60 1.54 -12.19 -14.22
N TYR A 61 2.51 -11.32 -13.91
CA TYR A 61 3.65 -11.69 -13.09
C TYR A 61 3.19 -12.24 -11.72
N ALA A 62 3.48 -13.51 -11.45
CA ALA A 62 3.08 -14.22 -10.23
C ALA A 62 4.00 -15.43 -9.95
N THR A 63 3.75 -16.15 -8.86
CA THR A 63 4.31 -17.50 -8.68
C THR A 63 3.87 -18.35 -9.88
N ASP A 64 4.84 -18.92 -10.62
CA ASP A 64 4.65 -19.72 -11.86
C ASP A 64 4.32 -18.95 -13.16
N SER A 65 4.34 -17.62 -13.13
CA SER A 65 4.24 -16.81 -14.35
C SER A 65 5.19 -15.63 -14.29
N CYS A 66 5.98 -15.43 -15.34
CA CYS A 66 6.95 -14.35 -15.35
C CYS A 66 6.44 -13.07 -16.03
N GLY A 67 5.12 -12.91 -16.19
CA GLY A 67 4.50 -11.68 -16.73
C GLY A 67 4.77 -11.43 -18.21
N SER A 68 5.72 -12.14 -18.81
CA SER A 68 6.23 -11.93 -20.17
C SER A 68 5.98 -13.15 -21.03
N LEU A 69 5.91 -12.93 -22.34
CA LEU A 69 5.85 -13.98 -23.35
C LEU A 69 6.95 -13.73 -24.38
N THR A 70 7.88 -14.68 -24.48
CA THR A 70 8.97 -14.63 -25.46
C THR A 70 8.82 -15.81 -26.42
N ILE A 71 8.74 -15.54 -27.73
CA ILE A 71 8.62 -16.56 -28.75
C ILE A 71 9.90 -16.58 -29.59
N HIS A 72 10.56 -17.74 -29.65
CA HIS A 72 11.67 -18.01 -30.55
C HIS A 72 11.22 -18.98 -31.64
N ALA A 73 11.31 -18.58 -32.90
CA ALA A 73 11.01 -19.43 -34.05
C ALA A 73 11.87 -19.03 -35.25
N LYS A 74 11.89 -19.85 -36.32
CA LYS A 74 12.58 -19.49 -37.58
C LYS A 74 11.91 -18.31 -38.28
N LYS A 75 10.58 -18.31 -38.27
CA LYS A 75 9.72 -17.22 -38.74
C LYS A 75 8.56 -17.09 -37.76
N ILE A 76 8.26 -15.87 -37.34
CA ILE A 76 7.09 -15.56 -36.50
C ILE A 76 6.13 -14.75 -37.35
N GLU A 77 4.90 -15.22 -37.48
CA GLU A 77 3.83 -14.54 -38.20
C GLU A 77 2.62 -14.35 -37.26
N ILE A 78 2.35 -13.09 -36.91
CA ILE A 78 1.26 -12.69 -36.03
C ILE A 78 0.19 -12.00 -36.87
N ILE A 79 -0.94 -12.67 -37.08
CA ILE A 79 -2.14 -12.15 -37.76
C ILE A 79 -3.28 -11.93 -36.74
N GLY A 80 -3.30 -12.71 -35.67
CA GLY A 80 -4.17 -12.51 -34.50
C GLY A 80 -3.65 -11.46 -33.52
N ASN A 81 -4.10 -11.53 -32.27
CA ASN A 81 -3.80 -10.55 -31.23
C ASN A 81 -2.95 -11.16 -30.10
N ILE A 82 -2.00 -10.40 -29.58
CA ILE A 82 -1.34 -10.68 -28.30
C ILE A 82 -1.72 -9.56 -27.34
N ASN A 83 -2.46 -9.90 -26.28
CA ASN A 83 -2.90 -8.98 -25.24
C ASN A 83 -1.98 -9.12 -24.01
N GLY A 84 -1.19 -8.09 -23.73
CA GLY A 84 -0.33 -7.98 -22.55
C GLY A 84 -0.90 -7.13 -21.41
N ASP A 85 -2.17 -6.72 -21.49
CA ASP A 85 -2.79 -5.87 -20.47
C ASP A 85 -2.72 -6.55 -19.10
N TYR A 86 -2.29 -5.79 -18.09
CA TYR A 86 -2.12 -6.25 -16.70
C TYR A 86 -1.09 -7.38 -16.51
N ALA A 87 -0.24 -7.66 -17.51
CA ALA A 87 0.79 -8.68 -17.40
C ALA A 87 2.01 -8.25 -16.55
N GLY A 88 2.12 -6.95 -16.26
CA GLY A 88 3.22 -6.31 -15.54
C GLY A 88 3.32 -6.65 -14.05
N TYR A 89 4.28 -6.03 -13.37
CA TYR A 89 4.47 -6.20 -11.93
C TYR A 89 3.29 -5.65 -11.14
N THR A 90 2.90 -6.37 -10.09
CA THR A 90 1.83 -5.92 -9.20
C THR A 90 2.22 -4.66 -8.42
N GLY A 91 1.27 -3.75 -8.25
CA GLY A 91 1.41 -2.62 -7.34
C GLY A 91 1.40 -3.05 -5.87
N GLY A 92 1.77 -2.11 -4.99
CA GLY A 92 1.83 -2.32 -3.56
C GLY A 92 0.46 -2.31 -2.90
N ASP A 93 0.29 -3.09 -1.84
CA ASP A 93 -0.93 -3.10 -1.04
C ASP A 93 -1.17 -1.77 -0.33
N GLY A 94 -2.43 -1.35 -0.25
CA GLY A 94 -2.82 -0.17 0.50
C GLY A 94 -2.64 -0.32 2.01
N GLY A 95 -2.27 0.77 2.67
CA GLY A 95 -2.00 0.82 4.10
C GLY A 95 -3.26 0.71 4.94
N ALA A 96 -3.13 0.11 6.12
CA ALA A 96 -4.24 -0.03 7.06
C ALA A 96 -4.61 1.32 7.69
N GLY A 97 -5.90 1.52 7.94
CA GLY A 97 -6.38 2.63 8.74
C GLY A 97 -6.09 2.45 10.22
N ALA A 98 -6.04 3.55 10.97
CA ALA A 98 -5.72 3.52 12.38
C ALA A 98 -6.85 2.98 13.27
N THR A 99 -6.58 1.90 14.01
CA THR A 99 -7.52 1.27 14.93
C THR A 99 -7.11 1.36 16.40
N SER A 100 -5.87 1.72 16.69
CA SER A 100 -5.32 1.69 18.05
C SER A 100 -5.72 2.91 18.88
N VAL A 101 -6.00 2.64 20.16
CA VAL A 101 -6.22 3.62 21.22
C VAL A 101 -5.36 3.18 22.40
N THR A 102 -4.50 4.06 22.89
CA THR A 102 -3.66 3.82 24.07
C THR A 102 -3.84 4.94 25.09
N SER A 103 -3.47 4.68 26.33
CA SER A 103 -3.56 5.66 27.41
C SER A 103 -2.47 5.37 28.43
N ILE A 104 -1.60 6.35 28.69
CA ILE A 104 -0.57 6.23 29.72
C ILE A 104 -1.15 6.26 31.13
N THR A 105 -2.35 6.81 31.28
CA THR A 105 -3.07 6.88 32.56
C THR A 105 -4.01 5.69 32.77
N GLY A 106 -4.08 4.72 31.85
CA GLY A 106 -4.95 3.53 31.99
C GLY A 106 -6.41 3.73 31.55
N HIS A 107 -6.69 4.76 30.76
CA HIS A 107 -8.03 5.23 30.41
C HIS A 107 -8.46 4.90 28.98
N THR A 108 -7.98 3.80 28.37
CA THR A 108 -8.23 3.49 26.94
C THR A 108 -9.71 3.36 26.56
N ALA A 109 -10.58 2.98 27.52
CA ALA A 109 -12.03 2.90 27.33
C ALA A 109 -12.73 4.28 27.39
N SER A 110 -12.00 5.34 27.74
CA SER A 110 -12.61 6.65 28.01
C SER A 110 -12.98 7.47 26.78
N LEU A 111 -12.68 6.97 25.57
CA LEU A 111 -13.23 7.51 24.32
C LEU A 111 -14.70 7.14 24.12
N THR A 112 -15.16 6.04 24.73
CA THR A 112 -16.50 5.47 24.49
C THR A 112 -17.31 5.26 25.78
N SER A 113 -16.68 5.43 26.93
CA SER A 113 -17.30 5.33 28.25
C SER A 113 -16.75 6.40 29.17
N CYS A 114 -17.47 6.74 30.23
CA CYS A 114 -16.86 7.53 31.28
C CYS A 114 -16.33 6.66 32.40
N THR A 115 -15.01 6.61 32.52
CA THR A 115 -14.30 5.86 33.55
C THR A 115 -13.40 6.82 34.31
N ASP A 116 -13.33 6.65 35.63
CA ASP A 116 -12.60 7.52 36.56
C ASP A 116 -13.04 9.00 36.49
N LYS A 117 -14.02 9.33 37.34
CA LYS A 117 -14.73 10.60 37.35
C LYS A 117 -13.89 11.81 37.79
N ASP A 118 -12.71 11.59 38.37
CA ASP A 118 -11.88 12.64 38.99
C ASP A 118 -10.54 12.85 38.28
N SER A 119 -10.29 12.14 37.17
CA SER A 119 -9.00 12.15 36.49
C SER A 119 -9.16 12.57 35.03
N PRO A 120 -8.45 13.58 34.52
CA PRO A 120 -8.55 14.01 33.12
C PRO A 120 -7.94 13.03 32.11
N GLY A 121 -7.19 12.01 32.55
CA GLY A 121 -6.62 10.89 31.78
C GLY A 121 -6.15 11.15 30.33
N GLN A 122 -4.86 10.97 30.03
CA GLN A 122 -4.36 11.14 28.66
C GLN A 122 -4.70 9.95 27.75
N ILE A 123 -5.30 10.24 26.60
CA ILE A 123 -5.60 9.31 25.52
C ILE A 123 -4.73 9.63 24.30
N THR A 124 -4.28 8.57 23.62
CA THR A 124 -3.56 8.64 22.35
C THR A 124 -4.28 7.78 21.32
N VAL A 125 -4.51 8.34 20.13
CA VAL A 125 -5.09 7.65 18.97
C VAL A 125 -4.02 7.41 17.92
N GLY A 126 -3.97 6.19 17.37
CA GLY A 126 -2.95 5.79 16.40
C GLY A 126 -3.04 6.55 15.08
N GLY A 127 -1.91 6.78 14.41
CA GLY A 127 -1.85 7.30 13.03
C GLY A 127 -2.10 6.22 11.96
N GLY A 128 -2.47 6.66 10.76
CA GLY A 128 -2.66 5.77 9.61
C GLY A 128 -1.37 5.04 9.22
N GLN A 129 -1.48 3.82 8.71
CA GLN A 129 -0.32 3.02 8.30
C GLN A 129 -0.04 3.20 6.80
N ALA A 130 1.23 3.20 6.44
CA ALA A 130 1.72 3.26 5.09
C ALA A 130 1.26 2.05 4.25
N GLY A 131 1.04 2.28 2.96
CA GLY A 131 0.97 1.20 1.98
C GLY A 131 2.35 0.64 1.67
N GLN A 132 2.38 -0.51 1.00
CA GLN A 132 3.62 -1.15 0.59
C GLN A 132 4.16 -0.58 -0.72
N GLY A 133 5.45 -0.78 -0.99
CA GLY A 133 6.02 -0.50 -2.30
C GLY A 133 5.45 -1.42 -3.39
N GLY A 134 5.39 -0.91 -4.61
CA GLY A 134 5.10 -1.71 -5.80
C GLY A 134 6.31 -2.52 -6.26
N ASN A 135 6.04 -3.56 -7.04
CA ASN A 135 7.06 -4.48 -7.51
C ASN A 135 7.67 -4.05 -8.85
N GLY A 136 8.85 -4.59 -9.16
CA GLY A 136 9.53 -4.37 -10.43
C GLY A 136 10.71 -3.39 -10.37
N PRO A 137 11.54 -3.32 -11.42
CA PRO A 137 12.76 -2.50 -11.47
C PRO A 137 12.54 -1.01 -11.24
N GLY A 138 11.36 -0.50 -11.60
CA GLY A 138 10.93 0.88 -11.41
C GLY A 138 9.76 0.99 -10.43
N GLY A 139 9.62 0.04 -9.51
CA GLY A 139 8.53 0.01 -8.54
C GLY A 139 8.50 1.28 -7.66
N GLY A 140 7.32 1.88 -7.52
CA GLY A 140 7.12 3.04 -6.65
C GLY A 140 7.11 2.64 -5.18
N SER A 141 7.78 3.41 -4.30
CA SER A 141 7.74 3.12 -2.87
C SER A 141 6.38 3.51 -2.25
N GLY A 142 6.00 2.81 -1.18
CA GLY A 142 4.87 3.22 -0.34
C GLY A 142 5.14 4.53 0.40
N GLY A 143 4.08 5.16 0.90
CA GLY A 143 4.22 6.35 1.76
C GLY A 143 4.80 6.05 3.15
N GLY A 144 4.88 7.07 3.99
CA GLY A 144 5.21 6.95 5.41
C GLY A 144 3.95 6.91 6.29
N ASN A 145 4.09 6.37 7.50
CA ASN A 145 3.01 6.36 8.50
C ASN A 145 2.64 7.78 8.93
N GLY A 146 1.35 8.00 9.24
CA GLY A 146 0.90 9.19 9.95
C GLY A 146 1.26 9.11 11.44
N THR A 147 1.38 10.26 12.10
CA THR A 147 1.69 10.30 13.54
C THR A 147 0.43 10.28 14.40
N ASN A 148 0.59 9.88 15.66
CA ASN A 148 -0.50 9.79 16.61
C ASN A 148 -1.05 11.17 17.00
N GLY A 149 -2.33 11.20 17.36
CA GLY A 149 -2.96 12.32 18.04
C GLY A 149 -3.18 12.01 19.52
N SER A 150 -3.33 13.02 20.38
CA SER A 150 -3.55 12.81 21.81
C SER A 150 -4.28 13.95 22.51
N GLY A 151 -4.76 13.72 23.73
CA GLY A 151 -5.35 14.76 24.58
C GLY A 151 -6.09 14.18 25.78
N SER A 152 -6.90 15.00 26.43
CA SER A 152 -7.60 14.65 27.68
C SER A 152 -8.91 13.90 27.39
N LYS A 153 -9.25 12.93 28.24
CA LYS A 153 -10.60 12.35 28.27
C LYS A 153 -11.59 13.29 28.96
N GLN A 154 -12.87 12.96 28.84
CA GLN A 154 -13.94 13.64 29.58
C GLN A 154 -13.90 13.34 31.10
N GLU A 155 -14.13 14.38 31.90
CA GLU A 155 -14.45 14.29 33.33
C GLU A 155 -15.98 14.21 33.46
N CYS A 156 -16.52 13.29 34.28
CA CYS A 156 -17.98 13.04 34.33
C CYS A 156 -18.55 13.08 35.74
N LYS A 157 -18.98 14.27 36.13
CA LYS A 157 -19.57 14.58 37.42
C LYS A 157 -20.80 15.50 37.34
N GLY A 158 -21.13 16.09 36.20
CA GLY A 158 -22.32 16.92 36.00
C GLY A 158 -22.00 18.38 35.68
N THR A 159 -22.77 19.31 36.24
CA THR A 159 -22.62 20.76 35.97
C THR A 159 -21.28 21.29 36.48
N GLY A 160 -20.45 21.81 35.58
CA GLY A 160 -19.18 22.47 35.90
C GLY A 160 -17.92 21.68 35.59
N ASP A 161 -18.03 20.45 35.06
CA ASP A 161 -16.86 19.69 34.63
C ASP A 161 -16.40 20.07 33.22
N ASP A 162 -15.12 19.82 32.99
CA ASP A 162 -14.49 20.00 31.70
C ASP A 162 -14.68 18.75 30.81
N GLY A 163 -15.02 18.98 29.55
CA GLY A 163 -15.05 17.93 28.55
C GLY A 163 -13.65 17.47 28.13
N GLY A 164 -13.61 16.27 27.56
CA GLY A 164 -12.40 15.74 26.94
C GLY A 164 -12.19 16.33 25.54
N LEU A 165 -10.94 16.57 25.21
CA LEU A 165 -10.53 16.88 23.84
C LEU A 165 -9.24 16.11 23.54
N VAL A 166 -9.35 15.18 22.60
CA VAL A 166 -8.22 14.45 22.02
C VAL A 166 -7.94 15.07 20.65
N GLY A 167 -6.68 15.17 20.22
CA GLY A 167 -6.39 15.53 18.84
C GLY A 167 -6.56 14.31 17.92
N GLY A 168 -7.10 14.53 16.72
CA GLY A 168 -7.13 13.51 15.68
C GLY A 168 -5.70 13.14 15.24
N SER A 169 -5.49 11.90 14.81
CA SER A 169 -4.19 11.48 14.27
C SER A 169 -4.06 11.78 12.78
N GLY A 170 -2.83 11.77 12.27
CA GLY A 170 -2.55 11.96 10.86
C GLY A 170 -2.80 10.70 10.04
N GLY A 171 -3.18 10.88 8.77
CA GLY A 171 -3.21 9.80 7.78
C GLY A 171 -1.81 9.50 7.25
N ALA A 172 -1.60 8.29 6.74
CA ALA A 172 -0.36 7.95 6.06
C ALA A 172 -0.26 8.61 4.67
N GLY A 173 0.97 8.79 4.18
CA GLY A 173 1.21 9.35 2.85
C GLY A 173 0.82 8.38 1.72
N ALA A 174 0.58 8.93 0.53
CA ALA A 174 0.28 8.12 -0.65
C ALA A 174 1.54 7.41 -1.18
N GLY A 175 1.37 6.27 -1.85
CA GLY A 175 2.44 5.61 -2.59
C GLY A 175 2.83 6.38 -3.85
N ALA A 176 4.03 6.13 -4.35
CA ALA A 176 4.51 6.70 -5.60
C ALA A 176 4.09 5.85 -6.82
N GLY A 177 4.10 6.43 -8.01
CA GLY A 177 3.89 5.69 -9.26
C GLY A 177 5.07 4.78 -9.61
N GLY A 178 4.78 3.69 -10.32
CA GLY A 178 5.80 2.91 -11.01
C GLY A 178 6.34 3.67 -12.23
N SER A 179 7.55 3.29 -12.66
CA SER A 179 8.24 3.92 -13.79
C SER A 179 8.47 2.92 -14.91
N TYR A 180 7.95 3.16 -16.12
CA TYR A 180 8.32 2.44 -17.35
C TYR A 180 8.27 3.41 -18.53
N GLY A 181 9.33 3.46 -19.34
CA GLY A 181 9.46 4.42 -20.44
C GLY A 181 9.54 5.89 -19.98
N GLY A 182 9.62 6.13 -18.67
CA GLY A 182 9.63 7.45 -18.05
C GLY A 182 9.52 7.33 -16.53
N LEU A 183 9.71 8.45 -15.83
CA LEU A 183 9.51 8.51 -14.39
C LEU A 183 8.02 8.59 -14.06
N GLY A 184 7.58 7.82 -13.06
CA GLY A 184 6.30 8.05 -12.39
C GLY A 184 6.30 9.33 -11.54
N SER A 185 5.28 9.47 -10.70
CA SER A 185 5.16 10.62 -9.77
C SER A 185 5.44 10.20 -8.33
N ASN A 186 6.00 11.12 -7.54
CA ASN A 186 6.08 10.94 -6.09
C ASN A 186 4.67 10.93 -5.48
N GLY A 187 4.52 10.18 -4.39
CA GLY A 187 3.32 10.21 -3.57
C GLY A 187 3.16 11.55 -2.85
N LEU A 188 1.91 11.87 -2.51
CA LEU A 188 1.57 13.07 -1.73
C LEU A 188 1.59 12.79 -0.23
N LEU A 189 1.68 13.87 0.56
CA LEU A 189 1.56 13.83 2.01
C LEU A 189 0.17 13.36 2.45
N GLY A 190 0.14 12.65 3.58
CA GLY A 190 -1.10 12.31 4.27
C GLY A 190 -1.77 13.55 4.89
N GLY A 191 -3.07 13.44 5.19
CA GLY A 191 -3.79 14.51 5.89
C GLY A 191 -3.36 14.64 7.36
N ASN A 192 -3.27 15.88 7.85
CA ASN A 192 -3.06 16.14 9.28
C ASN A 192 -4.37 15.94 10.06
N GLY A 193 -4.23 15.54 11.32
CA GLY A 193 -5.32 15.58 12.28
C GLY A 193 -5.66 17.00 12.73
N ALA A 194 -6.75 17.15 13.49
CA ALA A 194 -7.17 18.41 14.09
C ALA A 194 -7.12 18.31 15.62
N ALA A 195 -6.73 19.39 16.29
CA ALA A 195 -6.60 19.46 17.76
C ALA A 195 -7.46 20.58 18.38
N THR A 196 -8.34 21.20 17.60
CA THR A 196 -9.19 22.30 18.05
C THR A 196 -10.65 21.90 17.99
N ALA A 197 -11.36 22.21 19.08
CA ALA A 197 -12.81 22.18 19.12
C ALA A 197 -13.28 23.39 19.93
N THR A 198 -14.41 23.97 19.54
CA THR A 198 -15.05 25.06 20.28
C THR A 198 -16.53 24.76 20.37
N ILE A 199 -17.03 24.62 21.58
CA ILE A 199 -18.44 24.37 21.86
C ILE A 199 -18.90 25.51 22.79
N SER A 200 -19.93 26.24 22.36
CA SER A 200 -20.45 27.37 23.14
C SER A 200 -21.01 26.89 24.48
N GLY A 201 -20.62 27.55 25.58
CA GLY A 201 -21.08 27.22 26.93
C GLY A 201 -20.45 25.95 27.52
N PHE A 202 -19.32 25.50 26.99
CA PHE A 202 -18.65 24.27 27.41
C PHE A 202 -17.12 24.47 27.45
N SER A 203 -16.48 24.03 28.52
CA SER A 203 -15.02 24.08 28.69
C SER A 203 -14.39 22.70 28.47
N PHE A 204 -13.12 22.68 28.04
CA PHE A 204 -12.35 21.47 27.83
C PHE A 204 -11.21 21.39 28.83
N SER A 205 -10.86 20.16 29.24
CA SER A 205 -9.86 19.94 30.27
C SER A 205 -8.49 20.40 29.76
N SER A 206 -7.85 21.30 30.53
CA SER A 206 -6.52 21.82 30.22
C SER A 206 -5.39 20.92 30.74
N ALA A 207 -5.71 19.77 31.33
CA ALA A 207 -4.73 18.90 31.97
C ALA A 207 -3.75 18.26 30.98
N TYR A 208 -4.23 17.91 29.78
CA TYR A 208 -3.41 17.48 28.66
C TYR A 208 -3.79 18.26 27.41
N THR A 209 -2.85 19.06 26.90
CA THR A 209 -3.02 19.81 25.66
C THR A 209 -3.32 18.86 24.51
N PRO A 210 -4.42 19.07 23.75
CA PRO A 210 -4.70 18.28 22.56
C PRO A 210 -3.58 18.45 21.52
N MET A 211 -3.07 17.35 21.00
CA MET A 211 -2.07 17.33 19.94
C MET A 211 -2.59 16.60 18.71
N ALA A 212 -2.54 17.26 17.57
CA ALA A 212 -2.88 16.66 16.29
C ALA A 212 -1.71 15.85 15.76
N GLY A 213 -2.01 14.71 15.15
CA GLY A 213 -1.03 13.97 14.37
C GLY A 213 -0.74 14.64 13.03
N ASN A 214 0.50 14.56 12.58
CA ASN A 214 0.94 14.98 11.26
C ASN A 214 0.73 13.85 10.26
N GLY A 215 0.41 14.23 9.02
CA GLY A 215 0.36 13.31 7.89
C GLY A 215 1.71 12.69 7.59
N GLY A 216 1.70 11.45 7.11
CA GLY A 216 2.90 10.75 6.67
C GLY A 216 3.49 11.33 5.38
N MET A 217 4.79 11.15 5.18
CA MET A 217 5.48 11.54 3.95
C MET A 217 4.96 10.73 2.75
N GLY A 218 4.90 11.31 1.57
CA GLY A 218 4.59 10.56 0.35
C GLY A 218 5.74 9.62 -0.07
N GLY A 219 5.41 8.57 -0.82
CA GLY A 219 6.40 7.65 -1.37
C GLY A 219 7.28 8.33 -2.43
N SER A 220 8.49 7.80 -2.60
CA SER A 220 9.42 8.16 -3.68
C SER A 220 9.19 7.30 -4.92
N VAL A 221 9.25 7.94 -6.09
CA VAL A 221 9.19 7.27 -7.40
C VAL A 221 10.36 6.31 -7.61
N GLY A 222 10.10 5.18 -8.25
CA GLY A 222 11.14 4.25 -8.68
C GLY A 222 11.96 4.79 -9.86
N LEU A 223 13.16 4.24 -10.07
CA LEU A 223 14.00 4.64 -11.19
C LEU A 223 13.32 4.31 -12.53
N ALA A 224 13.48 5.20 -13.51
CA ALA A 224 13.01 4.93 -14.87
C ALA A 224 13.86 3.82 -15.52
N TYR A 225 13.17 2.91 -16.21
CA TYR A 225 13.77 1.90 -17.08
C TYR A 225 12.87 1.67 -18.31
N GLY A 226 13.34 0.84 -19.24
CA GLY A 226 12.70 0.65 -20.54
C GLY A 226 12.92 1.83 -21.48
N THR A 227 12.32 1.77 -22.67
CA THR A 227 12.40 2.85 -23.65
C THR A 227 11.04 3.51 -23.84
N ALA A 228 11.01 4.84 -23.89
CA ALA A 228 9.78 5.61 -24.14
C ALA A 228 9.24 5.42 -25.58
N ASN A 229 10.03 4.80 -26.45
CA ASN A 229 9.87 4.87 -27.89
C ASN A 229 9.16 3.63 -28.46
N ASN A 230 8.59 2.76 -27.62
CA ASN A 230 7.80 1.58 -27.96
C ASN A 230 8.51 0.53 -28.84
N THR A 231 9.85 0.55 -28.93
CA THR A 231 10.63 -0.49 -29.62
C THR A 231 10.97 -1.67 -28.72
N ASP A 232 10.76 -1.50 -27.43
CA ASP A 232 10.89 -2.47 -26.36
C ASP A 232 9.53 -2.54 -25.64
N ILE A 233 9.03 -3.75 -25.42
CA ILE A 233 7.85 -4.02 -24.60
C ILE A 233 8.34 -4.90 -23.44
N ASP A 234 8.92 -4.26 -22.43
CA ASP A 234 9.23 -4.89 -21.16
C ASP A 234 8.04 -4.71 -20.19
N LEU A 235 8.07 -5.44 -19.08
CA LEU A 235 7.01 -5.40 -18.08
C LEU A 235 6.97 -4.03 -17.41
N GLY A 236 5.77 -3.45 -17.28
CA GLY A 236 5.54 -2.26 -16.46
C GLY A 236 5.77 -2.56 -14.98
N SER A 237 6.26 -1.56 -14.23
CA SER A 237 6.45 -1.66 -12.78
C SER A 237 5.23 -1.18 -12.01
N GLY A 238 4.97 -1.83 -10.87
CA GLY A 238 3.89 -1.46 -9.97
C GLY A 238 4.17 -0.17 -9.21
N GLY A 239 3.15 0.67 -9.04
CA GLY A 239 3.16 1.78 -8.09
C GLY A 239 2.98 1.31 -6.65
N GLY A 240 3.41 2.14 -5.70
CA GLY A 240 3.19 1.92 -4.27
C GLY A 240 1.73 2.09 -3.87
N GLY A 241 1.32 1.36 -2.84
CA GLY A 241 -0.01 1.48 -2.24
C GLY A 241 -0.19 2.79 -1.48
N ALA A 242 -1.41 3.33 -1.50
CA ALA A 242 -1.76 4.53 -0.74
C ALA A 242 -1.82 4.24 0.76
N GLY A 243 -1.47 5.23 1.59
CA GLY A 243 -1.58 5.16 3.04
C GLY A 243 -3.02 5.11 3.54
N GLY A 244 -3.24 4.49 4.69
CA GLY A 244 -4.52 4.47 5.38
C GLY A 244 -4.83 5.75 6.15
N GLY A 245 -6.11 5.95 6.46
CA GLY A 245 -6.59 7.12 7.20
C GLY A 245 -6.19 7.09 8.69
N GLY A 246 -6.02 8.29 9.26
CA GLY A 246 -5.92 8.48 10.71
C GLY A 246 -7.25 8.25 11.43
N ARG A 247 -7.22 8.22 12.75
CA ARG A 247 -8.37 8.06 13.64
C ARG A 247 -8.83 9.42 14.16
N SER A 248 -10.14 9.62 14.20
CA SER A 248 -10.75 10.85 14.73
C SER A 248 -10.70 10.93 16.26
N TYR A 249 -10.96 12.13 16.80
CA TYR A 249 -10.92 12.42 18.23
C TYR A 249 -12.23 12.18 19.00
N TYR A 250 -13.35 12.10 18.29
CA TYR A 250 -14.63 11.71 18.89
C TYR A 250 -14.74 10.18 18.89
N ALA A 251 -15.81 9.59 19.42
CA ALA A 251 -16.11 8.15 19.29
C ALA A 251 -16.26 7.65 17.81
N GLY A 252 -15.80 8.46 16.85
CA GLY A 252 -15.87 8.30 15.41
C GLY A 252 -14.78 7.42 14.84
N GLU A 253 -15.16 6.83 13.72
CA GLU A 253 -14.64 5.66 13.06
C GLU A 253 -13.11 5.64 12.87
N ALA A 254 -12.57 4.43 12.83
CA ALA A 254 -11.21 4.22 12.35
C ALA A 254 -11.08 4.80 10.94
N GLY A 255 -9.91 5.33 10.61
CA GLY A 255 -9.61 5.69 9.23
C GLY A 255 -9.78 4.48 8.31
N LEU A 256 -10.13 4.72 7.05
CA LEU A 256 -10.29 3.66 6.06
C LEU A 256 -8.92 3.15 5.59
N LYS A 257 -8.92 1.94 5.02
CA LYS A 257 -7.77 1.39 4.30
C LYS A 257 -7.46 2.29 3.09
N GLY A 258 -6.18 2.50 2.80
CA GLY A 258 -5.74 3.12 1.55
C GLY A 258 -5.97 2.21 0.34
N GLY A 259 -6.03 2.81 -0.85
CA GLY A 259 -6.10 2.07 -2.11
C GLY A 259 -4.80 1.34 -2.44
N ASN A 260 -4.89 0.23 -3.19
CA ASN A 260 -3.72 -0.44 -3.73
C ASN A 260 -3.07 0.40 -4.85
N GLY A 261 -1.77 0.24 -5.04
CA GLY A 261 -1.05 0.85 -6.15
C GLY A 261 -1.43 0.20 -7.47
N GLY A 262 -1.57 1.01 -8.53
CA GLY A 262 -1.77 0.50 -9.89
C GLY A 262 -0.47 -0.10 -10.44
N GLY A 263 -0.58 -1.13 -11.27
CA GLY A 263 0.52 -1.67 -12.08
C GLY A 263 0.25 -1.48 -13.56
#